data_AF-A0A0D9NW28-F1
#
_entry.id   AF-A0A0D9NW28-F1
#
_cell.length_a   1.000
_cell.length_b   1.000
_cell.length_c   1.000
_cell.angle_alpha   90.00
_cell.angle_beta   90.00
_cell.angle_gamma   90.00
#
_symmetry.space_group_name_H-M   'P 1'
#
loop_
_entity.id
_entity.type
_entity.pdbx_description
1 polymer ?
#
loop_
_entity_poly.entity_id
_entity_poly.type
_entity_poly.pdbx_seq_one_letter_code
_entity_poly.pdbx_strand_id
1 'polypeptide(L)'
;METLRIDKVAPEAKSEGLEQLFKLFEIQDARLKPTWAVELHNLFSAVGFDHVDVHSVDCPPHWAYIFHEGGLMMHEIMSRKNKSEKMQHELARLLPQAVEETRNGAWLIEHTIRIELALWPEYLKRRNGKQGRATLSWLCE
;
A
#
# COMPACT_ATOMS: atom_id res chain seq x y z
N MET A 1 -1.60 11.48 2.44
CA MET A 1 -0.49 10.51 2.29
C MET A 1 -0.96 9.46 1.30
N GLU A 2 -0.21 9.17 0.25
CA GLU A 2 -0.59 8.11 -0.71
C GLU A 2 -0.13 6.76 -0.18
N THR A 3 -0.89 5.70 -0.43
CA THR A 3 -0.56 4.34 0.03
C THR A 3 0.63 3.74 -0.71
N LEU A 4 0.90 4.22 -1.93
CA LEU A 4 2.01 3.79 -2.77
C LEU A 4 2.89 4.99 -3.10
N ARG A 5 4.21 4.82 -2.98
CA ARG A 5 5.22 5.84 -3.34
C ARG A 5 6.38 5.16 -4.06
N ILE A 6 7.09 5.88 -4.92
CA ILE A 6 8.35 5.39 -5.49
C ILE A 6 9.51 6.03 -4.74
N ASP A 7 10.39 5.20 -4.20
CA ASP A 7 11.64 5.61 -3.58
C ASP A 7 12.82 5.34 -4.51
N LYS A 8 13.88 6.10 -4.31
CA LYS A 8 15.09 6.07 -5.13
C LYS A 8 16.33 6.10 -4.24
N VAL A 9 17.37 5.35 -4.62
CA VAL A 9 18.70 5.47 -3.98
C VAL A 9 19.28 6.86 -4.19
N ALA A 10 19.09 7.43 -5.39
CA ALA A 10 19.61 8.72 -5.77
C ALA A 10 18.53 9.57 -6.48
N PRO A 11 18.47 10.90 -6.26
CA PRO A 11 17.45 11.76 -6.87
C PRO A 11 17.38 11.71 -8.41
N GLU A 12 18.52 11.47 -9.05
CA GLU A 12 18.69 11.37 -10.50
C GLU A 12 18.29 10.01 -11.09
N ALA A 13 17.99 9.01 -10.25
CA ALA A 13 17.55 7.72 -10.73
C ALA A 13 16.21 7.86 -11.49
N LYS A 14 16.12 7.19 -12.63
CA LYS A 14 14.90 7.17 -13.45
C LYS A 14 13.80 6.35 -12.78
N SER A 15 12.55 6.75 -12.99
CA SER A 15 11.35 6.07 -12.45
C SER A 15 10.14 6.19 -13.36
N GLU A 16 10.30 6.76 -14.55
CA GLU A 16 9.18 7.08 -15.43
C GLU A 16 8.47 5.82 -15.92
N GLY A 17 9.20 4.73 -16.12
CA GLY A 17 8.67 3.41 -16.46
C GLY A 17 7.82 2.83 -15.34
N LEU A 18 8.32 2.89 -14.10
CA LEU A 18 7.58 2.49 -12.89
C LEU A 18 6.32 3.34 -12.72
N GLU A 19 6.43 4.65 -12.81
CA GLU A 19 5.29 5.58 -12.68
C GLU A 19 4.20 5.27 -13.71
N GLN A 20 4.59 5.09 -14.98
CA GLN A 20 3.64 4.73 -16.04
C GLN A 20 3.04 3.34 -15.86
N LEU A 21 3.83 2.37 -15.40
CA LEU A 21 3.37 1.02 -15.11
C LEU A 21 2.33 1.04 -14.00
N PHE A 22 2.58 1.74 -12.88
CA PHE A 22 1.60 1.86 -11.81
C PHE A 22 0.36 2.64 -12.24
N LYS A 23 0.53 3.69 -13.05
CA LYS A 23 -0.60 4.42 -13.62
C LYS A 23 -1.50 3.55 -14.50
N LEU A 24 -0.93 2.57 -15.19
CA LEU A 24 -1.69 1.61 -16.00
C LEU A 24 -2.65 0.76 -15.16
N PHE A 25 -2.25 0.45 -13.93
CA PHE A 25 -3.04 -0.28 -12.94
C PHE A 25 -3.73 0.63 -11.92
N GLU A 26 -3.69 1.94 -12.16
CA GLU A 26 -4.37 2.88 -11.29
C GLU A 26 -5.85 2.52 -11.27
N ILE A 27 -6.34 2.30 -10.04
CA ILE A 27 -7.72 1.93 -9.80
C ILE A 27 -8.61 3.02 -10.39
N GLN A 28 -9.35 2.66 -11.44
CA GLN A 28 -10.20 3.60 -12.17
C GLN A 28 -11.43 4.01 -11.35
N ASP A 29 -11.90 3.16 -10.43
CA ASP A 29 -12.96 3.49 -9.48
C ASP A 29 -12.36 4.09 -8.21
N ALA A 30 -12.61 5.38 -7.98
CA ALA A 30 -12.11 6.09 -6.80
C ALA A 30 -12.51 5.45 -5.47
N ARG A 31 -13.63 4.71 -5.42
CA ARG A 31 -14.09 4.01 -4.19
C ARG A 31 -13.22 2.83 -3.82
N LEU A 32 -12.50 2.26 -4.79
CA LEU A 32 -11.59 1.14 -4.59
C LEU A 32 -10.17 1.62 -4.27
N LYS A 33 -9.88 2.92 -4.39
CA LYS A 33 -8.62 3.49 -3.91
C LYS A 33 -8.63 3.40 -2.38
N PRO A 34 -7.61 2.78 -1.73
CA PRO A 34 -7.57 2.62 -0.28
C PRO A 34 -7.22 3.91 0.46
N THR A 35 -7.78 5.06 0.06
CA THR A 35 -7.58 6.36 0.70
C THR A 35 -8.11 6.40 2.13
N TRP A 36 -9.00 5.48 2.48
CA TRP A 36 -9.53 5.35 3.83
C TRP A 36 -8.51 4.80 4.81
N ALA A 37 -7.54 3.99 4.38
CA ALA A 37 -6.61 3.31 5.30
C ALA A 37 -5.71 4.32 6.01
N VAL A 38 -5.22 5.33 5.28
CA VAL A 38 -4.43 6.43 5.83
C VAL A 38 -5.26 7.37 6.69
N GLU A 39 -6.54 7.57 6.35
CA GLU A 39 -7.47 8.43 7.07
C GLU A 39 -8.23 7.73 8.20
N LEU A 40 -7.98 6.43 8.42
CA LEU A 40 -8.82 5.60 9.28
C LEU A 40 -8.82 6.11 10.74
N HIS A 41 -7.70 6.66 11.19
CA HIS A 41 -7.60 7.31 12.49
C HIS A 41 -8.51 8.55 12.61
N ASN A 42 -8.54 9.40 11.58
CA ASN A 42 -9.42 10.57 11.52
C ASN A 42 -10.89 10.15 11.51
N LEU A 43 -11.22 9.07 10.78
CA LEU A 43 -12.55 8.50 10.76
C LEU A 43 -12.99 8.00 12.14
N PHE A 44 -12.11 7.32 12.89
CA PHE A 44 -12.43 6.89 14.25
C PHE A 44 -12.62 8.06 15.20
N SER A 45 -11.72 9.05 15.20
CA SER A 45 -11.88 10.25 16.02
C SER A 45 -13.18 10.99 15.71
N ALA A 46 -13.58 11.09 14.44
CA ALA A 46 -14.81 11.76 14.02
C ALA A 46 -16.09 11.09 14.54
N VAL A 47 -16.06 9.78 14.83
CA VAL A 47 -17.21 9.02 15.36
C VAL A 47 -17.26 9.03 16.91
N GLY A 48 -16.31 9.70 17.56
CA GLY A 48 -16.28 9.86 19.03
C GLY A 48 -15.40 8.84 19.75
N PHE A 49 -14.35 8.33 19.07
CA PHE A 49 -13.29 7.59 19.74
C PHE A 49 -12.25 8.57 20.28
N ASP A 50 -12.10 8.61 21.61
CA ASP A 50 -11.28 9.62 22.27
C ASP A 50 -9.79 9.23 22.41
N HIS A 51 -9.44 7.97 22.15
CA HIS A 51 -8.08 7.41 22.33
C HIS A 51 -7.68 6.58 21.10
N VAL A 52 -7.39 7.28 20.00
CA VAL A 52 -6.94 6.66 18.73
C VAL A 52 -5.42 6.79 18.64
N ASP A 53 -4.72 5.67 18.82
CA ASP A 53 -3.26 5.60 18.65
C ASP A 53 -2.92 5.12 17.24
N VAL A 54 -2.15 5.93 16.52
CA VAL A 54 -1.72 5.62 15.15
C VAL A 54 -0.28 5.19 15.16
N HIS A 55 -0.01 4.00 14.65
CA HIS A 55 1.34 3.50 14.46
C HIS A 55 1.58 3.19 12.99
N SER A 56 2.09 4.19 12.27
CA SER A 56 2.57 4.00 10.91
C SER A 56 4.01 3.51 10.96
N VAL A 57 4.29 2.38 10.31
CA VAL A 57 5.65 1.86 10.18
C VAL A 57 5.91 1.62 8.72
N ASP A 58 6.89 2.33 8.18
CA ASP A 58 7.35 2.05 6.84
C ASP A 58 8.01 0.68 6.81
N CYS A 59 7.69 -0.08 5.76
CA CYS A 59 8.30 -1.37 5.54
C CYS A 59 9.83 -1.22 5.51
N PRO A 60 10.61 -2.01 6.28
CA PRO A 60 12.06 -1.94 6.22
C PRO A 60 12.56 -2.10 4.78
N PRO A 61 13.63 -1.38 4.36
CA PRO A 61 14.01 -1.31 2.94
C PRO A 61 14.24 -2.68 2.26
N HIS A 62 14.80 -3.65 3.00
CA HIS A 62 15.04 -5.00 2.50
C HIS A 62 13.75 -5.77 2.20
N TRP A 63 12.67 -5.50 2.94
CA TRP A 63 11.35 -6.07 2.67
C TRP A 63 10.61 -5.30 1.58
N ALA A 64 10.72 -3.97 1.56
CA ALA A 64 10.11 -3.13 0.53
C ALA A 64 10.57 -3.54 -0.87
N TYR A 65 11.86 -3.82 -1.03
CA TYR A 65 12.43 -4.33 -2.27
C TYR A 65 11.83 -5.69 -2.68
N ILE A 66 11.66 -6.63 -1.74
CA ILE A 66 11.08 -7.95 -2.02
C ILE A 66 9.61 -7.83 -2.44
N PHE A 67 8.82 -7.00 -1.76
CA PHE A 67 7.43 -6.76 -2.12
C PHE A 67 7.31 -6.13 -3.51
N HIS A 68 8.17 -5.15 -3.80
CA HIS A 68 8.27 -4.54 -5.11
C HIS A 68 8.58 -5.56 -6.23
N GLU A 69 9.60 -6.41 -6.05
CA GLU A 69 9.94 -7.46 -7.01
C GLU A 69 8.80 -8.46 -7.21
N GLY A 70 8.12 -8.85 -6.12
CA GLY A 70 6.90 -9.66 -6.18
C GLY A 70 5.79 -8.99 -6.99
N GLY A 71 5.62 -7.68 -6.81
CA GLY A 71 4.75 -6.83 -7.61
C GLY A 71 5.06 -6.90 -9.10
N LEU A 72 6.33 -6.72 -9.49
CA LEU A 72 6.75 -6.82 -10.89
C LEU A 72 6.47 -8.21 -11.50
N MET A 73 6.64 -9.28 -10.73
CA MET A 73 6.30 -10.64 -11.18
C MET A 73 4.81 -10.78 -11.51
N MET A 74 3.91 -10.17 -10.73
CA MET A 74 2.48 -10.18 -11.03
C MET A 74 2.17 -9.50 -12.37
N HIS A 75 2.79 -8.34 -12.62
CA HIS A 75 2.64 -7.63 -13.89
C HIS A 75 3.13 -8.45 -15.08
N GLU A 76 4.21 -9.23 -14.93
CA GLU A 76 4.70 -10.17 -15.95
C GLU A 76 3.74 -11.35 -16.20
N ILE A 77 3.09 -11.86 -15.15
CA ILE A 77 2.04 -12.88 -15.34
C ILE A 77 0.85 -12.28 -16.09
N MET A 78 0.47 -11.05 -15.75
CA MET A 78 -0.60 -10.32 -16.41
C MET A 78 -0.25 -10.04 -17.87
N SER A 79 0.98 -9.65 -18.20
CA SER A 79 1.40 -9.36 -19.58
C SER A 79 1.18 -10.55 -20.51
N ARG A 80 1.38 -11.77 -20.01
CA ARG A 80 1.21 -13.02 -20.77
C ARG A 80 -0.22 -13.55 -20.81
N LYS A 81 -1.03 -13.25 -19.80
CA LYS A 81 -2.37 -13.87 -19.60
C LYS A 81 -3.54 -12.93 -19.78
N ASN A 82 -3.32 -11.62 -19.89
CA ASN A 82 -4.42 -10.66 -20.04
C ASN A 82 -5.16 -10.90 -21.37
N LYS A 83 -6.48 -10.67 -21.40
CA LYS A 83 -7.28 -10.79 -22.64
C LYS A 83 -7.27 -9.52 -23.50
N SER A 84 -6.80 -8.40 -22.96
CA SER A 84 -6.71 -7.13 -23.66
C SER A 84 -5.35 -6.99 -24.35
N GLU A 85 -5.33 -7.06 -25.68
CA GLU A 85 -4.12 -6.85 -26.49
C GLU A 85 -3.45 -5.50 -26.20
N LYS A 86 -4.24 -4.44 -26.02
CA LYS A 86 -3.74 -3.11 -25.62
C LYS A 86 -2.97 -3.18 -24.30
N MET A 87 -3.54 -3.86 -23.29
CA MET A 87 -2.90 -4.00 -21.99
C MET A 87 -1.62 -4.84 -22.07
N GLN A 88 -1.63 -5.92 -22.84
CA GLN A 88 -0.44 -6.73 -23.09
C GLN A 88 0.68 -5.91 -23.74
N HIS A 89 0.34 -5.09 -24.75
CA HIS A 89 1.30 -4.23 -25.44
C HIS A 89 1.91 -3.18 -24.51
N GLU A 90 1.09 -2.47 -23.72
CA GLU A 90 1.61 -1.50 -22.75
C GLU A 90 2.49 -2.18 -21.69
N LEU A 91 2.09 -3.36 -21.20
CA LEU A 91 2.90 -4.13 -20.26
C LEU A 91 4.24 -4.56 -20.86
N ALA A 92 4.24 -5.08 -22.08
CA ALA A 92 5.46 -5.49 -22.78
C ALA A 92 6.42 -4.31 -23.03
N ARG A 93 5.88 -3.10 -23.19
CA ARG A 93 6.67 -1.85 -23.33
C ARG A 93 7.23 -1.37 -21.99
N LEU A 94 6.41 -1.39 -20.93
CA LEU A 94 6.73 -0.75 -19.65
C LEU A 94 7.51 -1.66 -18.69
N LEU A 95 7.22 -2.97 -18.65
CA LEU A 95 7.88 -3.89 -17.72
C LEU A 95 9.40 -3.91 -17.83
N PRO A 96 10.01 -3.97 -19.03
CA PRO A 96 11.46 -3.94 -19.15
C PRO A 96 12.08 -2.65 -18.60
N GLN A 97 11.37 -1.52 -18.75
CA GLN A 97 11.82 -0.22 -18.24
C GLN A 97 11.77 -0.20 -16.72
N ALA A 98 10.65 -0.65 -16.14
CA ALA A 98 10.48 -0.75 -14.70
C ALA A 98 11.55 -1.64 -14.04
N VAL A 99 11.85 -2.80 -14.63
CA VAL A 99 12.92 -3.70 -14.15
C VAL A 99 14.29 -3.04 -14.19
N GLU A 100 14.59 -2.30 -15.26
CA GLU A 100 15.85 -1.59 -15.39
C GLU A 100 15.96 -0.44 -14.39
N GLU A 101 14.90 0.32 -14.16
CA GLU A 101 14.83 1.35 -13.13
C GLU A 101 15.04 0.76 -11.72
N THR A 102 14.47 -0.41 -11.45
CA THR A 102 14.68 -1.14 -10.20
C THR A 102 16.11 -1.58 -10.00
N ARG A 103 16.77 -2.10 -11.03
CA ARG A 103 18.21 -2.40 -10.98
C ARG A 103 19.05 -1.16 -10.72
N ASN A 104 18.61 0.00 -11.21
CA ASN A 104 19.25 1.29 -11.00
C ASN A 104 18.80 1.98 -9.69
N GLY A 105 18.07 1.28 -8.82
CA GLY A 105 17.77 1.72 -7.47
C GLY A 105 16.47 2.51 -7.32
N ALA A 106 15.47 2.28 -8.16
CA ALA A 106 14.11 2.81 -7.96
C ALA A 106 13.11 1.67 -7.64
N TRP A 107 12.36 1.78 -6.54
CA TRP A 107 11.40 0.75 -6.15
C TRP A 107 10.11 1.36 -5.61
N LEU A 108 9.03 0.61 -5.68
CA LEU A 108 7.79 0.96 -5.03
C LEU A 108 7.88 0.65 -3.52
N ILE A 109 7.39 1.57 -2.71
CA ILE A 109 7.08 1.36 -1.30
C ILE A 109 5.57 1.43 -1.12
N GLU A 110 5.05 0.44 -0.44
CA GLU A 110 3.70 0.45 0.11
C GLU A 110 3.76 0.83 1.59
N HIS A 111 2.94 1.81 1.97
CA HIS A 111 2.82 2.23 3.36
C HIS A 111 1.86 1.32 4.11
N THR A 112 2.38 0.58 5.09
CA THR A 112 1.57 -0.20 6.03
C THR A 112 1.20 0.65 7.24
N ILE A 113 -0.10 0.83 7.46
CA ILE A 113 -0.59 1.57 8.63
C ILE A 113 -1.24 0.59 9.60
N ARG A 114 -0.69 0.53 10.81
CA ARG A 114 -1.30 -0.18 11.93
C ARG A 114 -2.03 0.83 12.81
N ILE A 115 -3.31 0.59 13.08
CA ILE A 115 -4.12 1.43 13.98
C ILE A 115 -4.50 0.61 15.20
N GLU A 116 -4.05 1.03 16.37
CA GLU A 116 -4.46 0.41 17.61
C GLU A 116 -5.62 1.21 18.21
N LEU A 117 -6.75 0.54 18.46
CA LEU A 117 -7.92 1.18 19.05
C LEU A 117 -8.05 0.75 20.51
N ALA A 118 -7.96 1.70 21.42
CA ALA A 118 -8.40 1.47 22.78
C ALA A 118 -9.93 1.65 22.84
N LEU A 119 -10.69 0.55 22.78
CA LEU A 119 -12.13 0.59 23.08
C LEU A 119 -12.34 0.93 24.56
N TRP A 120 -13.27 1.84 24.84
CA TRP A 120 -13.58 2.32 26.18
C TRP A 120 -13.80 1.16 27.18
N PRO A 121 -13.20 1.20 28.38
CA PRO A 121 -13.39 0.17 29.42
C PRO A 121 -14.85 -0.07 29.83
N GLU A 122 -15.74 0.91 29.66
CA GLU A 122 -17.17 0.86 29.97
C GLU A 122 -17.91 -0.16 29.07
N TYR A 123 -17.57 -0.21 27.78
CA TYR A 123 -18.22 -1.08 26.80
C TYR A 123 -17.82 -2.55 26.99
N LEU A 124 -16.56 -2.82 27.38
CA LEU A 124 -16.06 -4.17 27.69
C LEU A 124 -16.42 -4.64 29.10
N LYS A 125 -16.54 -3.72 30.08
CA LYS A 125 -17.09 -4.03 31.41
C LYS A 125 -18.50 -4.61 31.33
N ARG A 126 -19.36 -4.11 30.42
CA ARG A 126 -20.71 -4.64 30.20
C ARG A 126 -20.76 -6.08 29.72
N ARG A 127 -19.69 -6.62 29.09
CA ARG A 127 -19.71 -7.98 28.53
C ARG A 127 -18.96 -9.03 29.33
N ASN A 128 -17.89 -8.74 30.08
CA ASN A 128 -17.19 -9.78 30.88
C ASN A 128 -16.15 -9.31 31.92
N GLY A 129 -16.19 -8.07 32.40
CA GLY A 129 -15.34 -7.65 33.54
C GLY A 129 -13.81 -7.70 33.34
N LYS A 130 -13.33 -7.93 32.11
CA LYS A 130 -11.90 -7.91 31.75
C LYS A 130 -11.60 -6.65 30.93
N GLN A 131 -10.51 -5.95 31.27
CA GLN A 131 -9.93 -4.89 30.43
C GLN A 131 -9.52 -5.51 29.09
N GLY A 132 -10.34 -5.31 28.05
CA GLY A 132 -10.00 -5.72 26.70
C GLY A 132 -9.27 -4.59 25.99
N ARG A 133 -8.11 -4.87 25.42
CA ARG A 133 -7.45 -4.00 24.43
C ARG A 133 -7.81 -4.59 23.07
N ALA A 134 -8.35 -3.78 22.16
CA ALA A 134 -8.78 -4.25 20.83
C ALA A 134 -7.79 -3.75 19.77
N THR A 135 -6.80 -4.56 19.44
CA THR A 135 -5.84 -4.22 18.38
C THR A 135 -6.45 -4.57 17.02
N LEU A 136 -6.62 -3.59 16.14
CA LEU A 136 -6.98 -3.79 14.73
C LEU A 136 -5.73 -3.64 13.86
N SER A 137 -5.01 -4.75 13.65
CA SER A 137 -3.92 -4.78 12.67
C SER A 137 -4.50 -5.00 11.27
N TRP A 138 -4.27 -4.05 10.36
CA TRP A 138 -4.54 -4.23 8.93
C TRP A 138 -3.19 -4.36 8.21
N LEU A 139 -3.01 -5.46 7.48
CA LEU A 139 -2.14 -5.47 6.31
C LEU A 139 -3.03 -5.06 5.14
N CYS A 140 -2.68 -3.97 4.45
CA CYS A 140 -3.10 -3.83 3.06
C CYS A 140 -2.24 -4.82 2.28
N GLU A 141 -2.89 -5.81 1.67
CA GLU A 141 -2.33 -6.68 0.62
C GLU A 141 -2.81 -6.17 -0.75
#